data_AF-A0A7V9DN11-F1
#
_entry.id   AF-A0A7V9DN11-F1
#
_cell.length_a   1.000
_cell.length_b   1.000
_cell.length_c   1.000
_cell.angle_alpha   90.00
_cell.angle_beta   90.00
_cell.angle_gamma   90.00
#
_symmetry.space_group_name_H-M   'P 1'
#
loop_
_entity.id
_entity.type
_entity.pdbx_description
1 polymer ?
#
loop_
_entity_poly.entity_id
_entity_poly.type
_entity_poly.pdbx_seq_one_letter_code
_entity_poly.pdbx_strand_id
1 'polypeptide(L)'
;MTQALESLAFAIVTTPPPPTVQPAEGRLGVLTVGLGAVASTLIAGVELVKRGMADPIGSLALMDTIRLGKRTEDRSPPIKEFVPVAALDDLVFGAWDPFPDDAYVAAQRAGVLEAGKHLEGVSDALRDVRPMAAAFDRSYVRNIDADNTMGNVDKRSMLNAIREDINRFREDKRVDRVVMIWCASTEIFLEPTAAHADIESFEAAIDANDPNIAPSMLYAYAALLEGVPFANGAPNLTVDTPILRDLATERVVPISGKDFKTGQTLIKTVLAPMLKARMLGLAG
;
A
#
# COMPACT_ATOMS: atom_id res chain seq x y z
N MET A 1 -7.90 12.10 -64.00
CA MET A 1 -8.57 11.15 -63.08
C MET A 1 -7.74 11.09 -61.80
N THR A 2 -7.63 12.27 -61.16
CA THR A 2 -6.62 12.58 -60.14
C THR A 2 -7.34 13.36 -59.04
N GLN A 3 -8.17 12.65 -58.28
CA GLN A 3 -8.87 13.19 -57.12
C GLN A 3 -9.57 12.05 -56.39
N ALA A 4 -8.81 11.30 -55.60
CA ALA A 4 -9.28 10.47 -54.48
C ALA A 4 -8.07 9.67 -53.99
N LEU A 5 -7.35 10.18 -52.99
CA LEU A 5 -6.53 9.38 -52.03
C LEU A 5 -5.71 10.21 -51.02
N GLU A 6 -6.02 11.48 -50.78
CA GLU A 6 -5.35 12.26 -49.71
C GLU A 6 -6.36 12.94 -48.79
N SER A 7 -6.98 12.16 -47.88
CA SER A 7 -7.58 12.71 -46.66
C SER A 7 -7.83 11.61 -45.62
N LEU A 8 -6.76 11.03 -45.07
CA LEU A 8 -6.80 10.44 -43.73
C LEU A 8 -5.99 11.36 -42.84
N ALA A 9 -6.69 12.31 -42.22
CA ALA A 9 -6.15 13.13 -41.17
C ALA A 9 -5.61 12.22 -40.07
N PHE A 10 -4.29 12.21 -39.90
CA PHE A 10 -3.64 11.72 -38.70
C PHE A 10 -4.24 12.51 -37.53
N ALA A 11 -5.06 11.87 -36.71
CA ALA A 11 -5.46 12.45 -35.44
C ALA A 11 -4.14 12.73 -34.69
N ILE A 12 -3.81 14.00 -34.52
CA ILE A 12 -2.72 14.43 -33.67
C ILE A 12 -3.10 13.93 -32.28
N VAL A 13 -2.50 12.80 -31.88
CA VAL A 13 -2.48 12.36 -30.49
C VAL A 13 -1.69 13.44 -29.77
N THR A 14 -2.42 14.45 -29.29
CA THR A 14 -1.84 15.46 -28.42
C THR A 14 -1.33 14.69 -27.20
N THR A 15 -0.03 14.75 -26.97
CA THR A 15 0.55 14.24 -25.74
C THR A 15 -0.22 14.92 -24.61
N PRO A 16 -0.86 14.16 -23.70
CA PRO A 16 -1.53 14.77 -22.58
C PRO A 16 -0.52 15.66 -21.84
N PRO A 17 -0.95 16.82 -21.32
CA PRO A 17 -0.06 17.68 -20.57
C PRO A 17 0.65 16.84 -19.49
N PRO A 18 1.95 17.05 -19.27
CA PRO A 18 2.67 16.29 -18.25
C PRO A 18 1.94 16.44 -16.92
N PRO A 19 1.70 15.34 -16.19
CA PRO A 19 0.99 15.40 -14.93
C PRO A 19 1.73 16.35 -13.99
N THR A 20 0.98 17.23 -13.30
CA THR A 20 1.56 18.08 -12.26
C THR A 20 1.83 17.20 -11.04
N VAL A 21 3.09 16.78 -10.89
CA VAL A 21 3.54 16.02 -9.72
C VAL A 21 3.75 17.00 -8.57
N GLN A 22 2.98 16.86 -7.51
CA GLN A 22 3.17 17.66 -6.30
C GLN A 22 4.56 17.40 -5.71
N PRO A 23 5.24 18.44 -5.17
CA PRO A 23 6.52 18.26 -4.48
C PRO A 23 6.40 17.23 -3.34
N ALA A 24 7.48 16.50 -3.08
CA ALA A 24 7.53 15.54 -1.99
C ALA A 24 7.85 16.20 -0.63
N GLU A 25 7.37 17.43 -0.42
CA GLU A 25 7.62 18.25 0.77
C GLU A 25 6.63 17.96 1.91
N GLY A 26 7.02 18.30 3.13
CA GLY A 26 6.20 18.09 4.32
C GLY A 26 6.19 16.64 4.81
N ARG A 27 5.67 16.45 6.02
CA ARG A 27 5.70 15.15 6.71
C ARG A 27 4.71 14.18 6.08
N LEU A 28 5.19 12.97 5.81
CA LEU A 28 4.39 11.91 5.20
C LEU A 28 3.99 10.89 6.26
N GLY A 29 2.71 10.84 6.56
CA GLY A 29 2.06 9.78 7.30
C GLY A 29 2.05 8.46 6.52
N VAL A 30 2.58 7.39 7.09
CA VAL A 30 2.49 6.03 6.55
C VAL A 30 1.66 5.20 7.51
N LEU A 31 0.41 4.96 7.14
CA LEU A 31 -0.54 4.18 7.93
C LEU A 31 -0.55 2.72 7.46
N THR A 32 -0.17 1.79 8.33
CA THR A 32 -0.23 0.36 8.02
C THR A 32 -1.45 -0.29 8.64
N VAL A 33 -2.22 -1.03 7.85
CA VAL A 33 -3.22 -1.96 8.40
C VAL A 33 -2.48 -3.27 8.67
N GLY A 34 -2.34 -3.63 9.94
CA GLY A 34 -1.41 -4.64 10.42
C GLY A 34 -0.06 -4.04 10.82
N LEU A 35 0.37 -4.33 12.05
CA LEU A 35 1.67 -4.04 12.66
C LEU A 35 2.50 -5.32 12.87
N GLY A 36 2.22 -6.37 12.09
CA GLY A 36 2.97 -7.62 12.11
C GLY A 36 4.36 -7.51 11.47
N ALA A 37 4.97 -8.67 11.17
CA ALA A 37 6.36 -8.80 10.74
C ALA A 37 6.79 -7.84 9.61
N VAL A 38 5.94 -7.61 8.60
CA VAL A 38 6.26 -6.73 7.47
C VAL A 38 6.33 -5.27 7.92
N ALA A 39 5.27 -4.77 8.57
CA ALA A 39 5.17 -3.38 8.98
C ALA A 39 6.19 -3.04 10.07
N SER A 40 6.34 -3.89 11.10
CA SER A 40 7.30 -3.66 12.18
C SER A 40 8.75 -3.65 11.66
N THR A 41 9.09 -4.52 10.70
CA THR A 41 10.42 -4.54 10.06
C THR A 41 10.64 -3.33 9.17
N LEU A 42 9.62 -2.87 8.44
CA LEU A 42 9.69 -1.64 7.64
C LEU A 42 10.02 -0.43 8.53
N ILE A 43 9.29 -0.26 9.64
CA ILE A 43 9.48 0.85 10.57
C ILE A 43 10.89 0.79 11.17
N ALA A 44 11.31 -0.38 11.66
CA ALA A 44 12.65 -0.54 12.22
C ALA A 44 13.76 -0.27 11.18
N GLY A 45 13.60 -0.75 9.95
CA GLY A 45 14.55 -0.52 8.86
C GLY A 45 14.68 0.96 8.51
N VAL A 46 13.56 1.70 8.45
CA VAL A 46 13.59 3.15 8.22
C VAL A 46 14.30 3.88 9.35
N GLU A 47 14.00 3.54 10.61
CA GLU A 47 14.64 4.18 11.77
C GLU A 47 16.14 3.88 11.86
N LEU A 48 16.57 2.69 11.47
CA LEU A 48 18.00 2.34 11.38
C LEU A 48 18.71 3.18 10.32
N VAL A 49 18.09 3.37 9.15
CA VAL A 49 18.66 4.18 8.07
C VAL A 49 18.73 5.65 8.47
N LYS A 50 17.69 6.21 9.08
CA LYS A 50 17.69 7.60 9.61
C LYS A 50 18.86 7.85 10.58
N ARG A 51 19.20 6.85 11.40
CA ARG A 51 20.30 6.94 12.38
C ARG A 51 21.68 6.59 11.81
N GLY A 52 21.78 6.32 10.51
CA GLY A 52 23.04 5.90 9.87
C GLY A 52 23.55 4.54 10.35
N MET A 53 22.66 3.70 10.90
CA MET A 53 23.00 2.37 11.42
C MET A 53 22.82 1.26 10.37
N ALA A 54 22.16 1.56 9.24
CA ALA A 54 21.97 0.66 8.13
C ALA A 54 21.85 1.43 6.81
N ASP A 55 22.08 0.72 5.70
CA ASP A 55 21.75 1.18 4.36
C ASP A 55 20.37 0.63 3.92
N PRO A 56 19.63 1.32 3.03
CA PRO A 56 18.30 0.89 2.57
C PRO A 56 18.37 -0.26 1.54
N ILE A 57 19.14 -1.32 1.85
CA ILE A 57 19.42 -2.46 0.96
C ILE A 57 18.12 -3.13 0.51
N GLY A 58 17.95 -3.23 -0.81
CA GLY A 58 16.77 -3.80 -1.45
C GLY A 58 15.68 -2.78 -1.84
N SER A 59 15.85 -1.51 -1.48
CA SER A 59 14.93 -0.44 -1.90
C SER A 59 15.26 0.07 -3.31
N LEU A 60 14.40 -0.27 -4.29
CA LEU A 60 14.54 0.22 -5.66
C LEU A 60 14.52 1.76 -5.72
N ALA A 61 13.59 2.39 -5.01
CA ALA A 61 13.45 3.85 -5.03
C ALA A 61 14.67 4.59 -4.45
N LEU A 62 15.38 3.99 -3.49
CA LEU A 62 16.48 4.65 -2.78
C LEU A 62 17.88 4.27 -3.29
N MET A 63 18.00 3.13 -3.98
CA MET A 63 19.30 2.59 -4.41
C MET A 63 19.46 2.41 -5.91
N ASP A 64 18.37 2.23 -6.67
CA ASP A 64 18.47 1.96 -8.10
C ASP A 64 18.58 3.26 -8.92
N THR A 65 18.93 3.09 -10.19
CA THR A 65 19.07 4.16 -11.17
C THR A 65 18.02 4.03 -12.26
N ILE A 66 17.71 5.14 -12.93
CA ILE A 66 16.82 5.15 -14.09
C ILE A 66 17.60 5.56 -15.34
N ARG A 67 17.60 4.70 -16.36
CA ARG A 67 18.27 5.04 -17.63
C ARG A 67 17.45 6.03 -18.44
N LEU A 68 18.05 7.17 -18.74
CA LEU A 68 17.49 8.21 -19.61
C LEU A 68 18.21 8.20 -20.97
N GLY A 69 17.44 8.30 -22.06
CA GLY A 69 18.02 8.34 -23.41
C GLY A 69 18.61 7.02 -23.89
N LYS A 70 19.53 7.09 -24.87
CA LYS A 70 20.15 5.90 -25.45
C LYS A 70 21.20 5.29 -24.52
N ARG A 71 21.46 3.99 -24.69
CA ARG A 71 22.50 3.25 -23.93
C ARG A 71 23.89 3.88 -24.02
N THR A 72 24.21 4.57 -25.11
CA THR A 72 25.52 5.20 -25.35
C THR A 72 25.69 6.54 -24.65
N GLU A 73 24.63 7.12 -24.06
CA GLU A 73 24.68 8.44 -23.43
C GLU A 73 25.13 8.37 -21.96
N ASP A 74 25.19 7.17 -21.36
CA ASP A 74 25.58 6.94 -19.96
C ASP A 74 24.82 7.79 -18.92
N ARG A 75 23.55 8.06 -19.20
CA ARG A 75 22.67 8.87 -18.34
C ARG A 75 21.78 7.97 -17.49
N SER A 76 22.28 7.60 -16.31
CA SER A 76 21.54 6.77 -15.35
C SER A 76 21.59 7.38 -13.94
N PRO A 77 20.91 8.52 -13.69
CA PRO A 77 20.85 9.10 -12.35
C PRO A 77 20.13 8.16 -11.36
N PRO A 78 20.42 8.27 -10.05
CA PRO A 78 19.63 7.62 -9.00
C PRO A 78 18.15 7.99 -9.11
N ILE A 79 17.25 7.04 -8.85
CA ILE A 79 15.79 7.29 -8.94
C ILE A 79 15.35 8.43 -8.02
N LYS A 80 15.86 8.45 -6.79
CA LYS A 80 15.59 9.52 -5.80
C LYS A 80 16.07 10.92 -6.20
N GLU A 81 16.99 11.03 -7.16
CA GLU A 81 17.45 12.30 -7.73
C GLU A 81 16.68 12.68 -9.00
N PHE A 82 15.98 11.71 -9.61
CA PHE A 82 15.20 11.90 -10.83
C PHE A 82 13.75 12.32 -10.54
N VAL A 83 13.11 11.74 -9.52
CA VAL A 83 11.74 12.08 -9.10
C VAL A 83 11.70 12.50 -7.64
N PRO A 84 10.80 13.44 -7.27
CA PRO A 84 10.65 13.83 -5.87
C PRO A 84 10.10 12.65 -5.06
N VAL A 85 10.95 12.09 -4.19
CA VAL A 85 10.61 11.05 -3.22
C VAL A 85 10.71 11.64 -1.83
N ALA A 86 9.77 11.34 -0.94
CA ALA A 86 9.81 11.81 0.44
C ALA A 86 11.11 11.34 1.12
N ALA A 87 11.76 12.24 1.87
CA ALA A 87 12.91 11.85 2.66
C ALA A 87 12.47 10.88 3.76
N LEU A 88 13.36 9.96 4.16
CA LEU A 88 13.05 9.03 5.23
C LEU A 88 12.74 9.78 6.53
N ASP A 89 13.46 10.86 6.83
CA ASP A 89 13.26 11.73 8.01
C ASP A 89 11.85 12.35 8.09
N ASP A 90 11.17 12.53 6.95
CA ASP A 90 9.81 13.06 6.88
C ASP A 90 8.74 12.00 7.15
N LEU A 91 9.10 10.72 7.19
CA LEU A 91 8.15 9.62 7.41
C LEU A 91 7.73 9.52 8.87
N VAL A 92 6.42 9.45 9.08
CA VAL A 92 5.77 9.27 10.38
C VAL A 92 4.83 8.08 10.31
N PHE A 93 5.02 7.10 11.18
CA PHE A 93 4.25 5.86 11.13
C PHE A 93 3.06 5.86 12.08
N GLY A 94 1.97 5.24 11.63
CA GLY A 94 0.84 4.82 12.46
C GLY A 94 0.34 3.47 11.96
N ALA A 95 -0.41 2.76 12.79
CA ALA A 95 -0.90 1.44 12.42
C ALA A 95 -2.25 1.12 13.07
N TRP A 96 -2.99 0.19 12.46
CA TRP A 96 -4.03 -0.58 13.12
C TRP A 96 -3.56 -2.02 13.28
N ASP A 97 -3.88 -2.67 14.39
CA ASP A 97 -3.60 -4.10 14.54
C ASP A 97 -4.55 -4.74 15.57
N PRO A 98 -5.07 -5.97 15.33
CA PRO A 98 -5.86 -6.71 16.32
C PRO A 98 -5.09 -7.06 17.60
N PHE A 99 -3.76 -6.94 17.63
CA PHE A 99 -2.93 -7.06 18.82
C PHE A 99 -2.53 -5.68 19.36
N PRO A 100 -2.47 -5.48 20.68
CA PRO A 100 -2.19 -4.17 21.29
C PRO A 100 -0.68 -3.84 21.35
N ASP A 101 0.18 -4.73 20.86
CA ASP A 101 1.63 -4.62 20.96
C ASP A 101 2.17 -3.44 20.15
N ASP A 102 3.06 -2.64 20.74
CA ASP A 102 3.80 -1.62 19.99
C ASP A 102 4.76 -2.23 18.96
N ALA A 103 5.28 -1.40 18.04
CA ALA A 103 6.12 -1.89 16.95
C ALA A 103 7.42 -2.56 17.43
N TYR A 104 7.92 -2.24 18.63
CA TYR A 104 9.12 -2.88 19.18
C TYR A 104 8.79 -4.32 19.58
N VAL A 105 7.71 -4.53 20.33
CA VAL A 105 7.26 -5.87 20.73
C VAL A 105 6.88 -6.69 19.50
N ALA A 106 6.19 -6.09 18.53
CA ALA A 106 5.84 -6.75 17.29
C ALA A 106 7.09 -7.17 16.47
N ALA A 107 8.10 -6.30 16.35
CA ALA A 107 9.35 -6.62 15.67
C ALA A 107 10.13 -7.73 16.37
N GLN A 108 10.17 -7.71 17.71
CA GLN A 108 10.81 -8.76 18.50
C GLN A 108 10.10 -10.11 18.31
N ARG A 109 8.76 -10.12 18.36
CA ARG A 109 7.94 -11.33 18.15
C ARG A 109 8.10 -11.88 16.74
N ALA A 110 8.23 -11.01 15.74
CA ALA A 110 8.42 -11.42 14.35
C ALA A 110 9.75 -12.16 14.12
N GLY A 111 10.78 -11.89 14.93
CA GLY A 111 12.06 -12.59 14.87
C GLY A 111 12.85 -12.36 13.57
N VAL A 112 12.49 -11.34 12.79
CA VAL A 112 13.17 -11.00 11.52
C VAL A 112 14.49 -10.28 11.78
N LEU A 113 14.50 -9.40 12.79
CA LEU A 113 15.65 -8.57 13.15
C LEU A 113 16.24 -9.02 14.50
N GLU A 114 17.57 -9.12 14.57
CA GLU A 114 18.27 -9.38 15.84
C GLU A 114 18.08 -8.23 16.84
N ALA A 115 17.50 -8.51 18.02
CA ALA A 115 17.10 -7.49 18.99
C ALA A 115 18.26 -6.57 19.43
N GLY A 116 19.37 -7.14 19.93
CA GLY A 116 20.50 -6.36 20.43
C GLY A 116 21.21 -5.52 19.38
N LYS A 117 21.22 -5.97 18.12
CA LYS A 117 21.91 -5.30 17.02
C LYS A 117 21.04 -4.28 16.30
N HIS A 118 19.78 -4.63 16.04
CA HIS A 118 18.90 -3.87 15.16
C HIS A 118 17.77 -3.15 15.89
N LEU A 119 17.29 -3.64 17.04
CA LEU A 119 16.08 -3.08 17.68
C LEU A 119 16.40 -2.15 18.84
N GLU A 120 17.38 -2.46 19.69
CA GLU A 120 17.67 -1.64 20.89
C GLU A 120 17.97 -0.18 20.54
N GLY A 121 18.81 0.02 19.52
CA GLY A 121 19.22 1.34 19.05
C GLY A 121 18.10 2.19 18.42
N VAL A 122 16.92 1.61 18.14
CA VAL A 122 15.74 2.29 17.58
C VAL A 122 14.48 2.09 18.43
N SER A 123 14.62 1.54 19.63
CA SER A 123 13.50 1.07 20.44
C SER A 123 12.53 2.18 20.85
N ASP A 124 13.01 3.39 21.15
CA ASP A 124 12.15 4.53 21.49
C ASP A 124 11.20 4.90 20.35
N ALA A 125 11.68 4.90 19.10
CA ALA A 125 10.85 5.22 17.93
C ALA A 125 9.84 4.10 17.65
N LEU A 126 10.24 2.84 17.86
CA LEU A 126 9.35 1.69 17.69
C LEU A 126 8.23 1.66 18.75
N ARG A 127 8.55 2.00 20.02
CA ARG A 127 7.56 2.04 21.11
C ARG A 127 6.57 3.20 21.00
N ASP A 128 6.91 4.27 20.27
CA ASP A 128 5.98 5.36 19.95
C ASP A 128 4.88 4.92 18.98
N VAL A 129 5.14 3.90 18.16
CA VAL A 129 4.16 3.36 17.22
C VAL A 129 3.33 2.27 17.91
N ARG A 130 2.23 2.70 18.52
CA ARG A 130 1.20 1.82 19.09
C ARG A 130 0.03 1.68 18.13
N PRO A 131 -0.50 0.46 17.92
CA PRO A 131 -1.59 0.25 16.99
C PRO A 131 -2.92 0.78 17.54
N MET A 132 -3.66 1.47 16.68
CA MET A 132 -5.08 1.74 16.86
C MET A 132 -5.89 0.43 16.79
N ALA A 133 -7.08 0.43 17.38
CA ALA A 133 -7.96 -0.73 17.39
C ALA A 133 -8.40 -1.09 15.96
N ALA A 134 -8.21 -2.34 15.54
CA ALA A 134 -8.51 -2.74 14.18
C ALA A 134 -10.02 -2.94 13.93
N ALA A 135 -10.51 -2.50 12.77
CA ALA A 135 -11.69 -3.07 12.15
C ALA A 135 -11.40 -4.54 11.81
N PHE A 136 -11.98 -5.46 12.57
CA PHE A 136 -11.63 -6.87 12.53
C PHE A 136 -12.90 -7.73 12.55
N ASP A 137 -12.96 -8.69 11.64
CA ASP A 137 -13.99 -9.72 11.60
C ASP A 137 -13.33 -11.09 11.41
N ARG A 138 -13.48 -11.94 12.44
CA ARG A 138 -12.87 -13.28 12.51
C ARG A 138 -13.36 -14.22 11.41
N SER A 139 -14.51 -13.94 10.78
CA SER A 139 -15.02 -14.76 9.67
C SER A 139 -14.09 -14.70 8.46
N TYR A 140 -13.38 -13.58 8.25
CA TYR A 140 -12.40 -13.40 7.18
C TYR A 140 -11.00 -13.88 7.55
N VAL A 141 -10.65 -13.94 8.84
CA VAL A 141 -9.35 -14.44 9.32
C VAL A 141 -9.53 -15.29 10.59
N ARG A 142 -9.67 -16.61 10.40
CA ARG A 142 -10.17 -17.54 11.46
C ARG A 142 -9.18 -17.85 12.59
N ASN A 143 -7.89 -17.74 12.31
CA ASN A 143 -6.80 -18.19 13.20
C ASN A 143 -6.21 -17.07 14.06
N ILE A 144 -6.93 -15.96 14.24
CA ILE A 144 -6.51 -14.83 15.06
C ILE A 144 -7.50 -14.68 16.22
N ASP A 145 -6.95 -14.67 17.43
CA ASP A 145 -7.63 -14.19 18.62
C ASP A 145 -7.18 -12.74 18.84
N ALA A 146 -8.13 -11.81 18.76
CA ALA A 146 -7.87 -10.37 18.68
C ALA A 146 -8.35 -9.66 19.95
N ASP A 147 -7.45 -8.88 20.56
CA ASP A 147 -7.70 -8.16 21.81
C ASP A 147 -7.86 -6.64 21.58
N ASN A 148 -7.34 -6.11 20.47
CA ASN A 148 -7.33 -4.69 20.11
C ASN A 148 -8.21 -4.44 18.87
N THR A 149 -9.53 -4.60 19.03
CA THR A 149 -10.50 -4.44 17.94
C THR A 149 -11.49 -3.31 18.24
N MET A 150 -12.16 -2.80 17.21
CA MET A 150 -13.27 -1.85 17.35
C MET A 150 -14.51 -2.46 18.04
N GLY A 151 -14.43 -3.72 18.49
CA GLY A 151 -15.52 -4.44 19.12
C GLY A 151 -16.55 -4.96 18.12
N ASN A 152 -17.69 -5.41 18.65
CA ASN A 152 -18.82 -5.87 17.83
C ASN A 152 -19.69 -4.68 17.42
N VAL A 153 -19.25 -3.95 16.40
CA VAL A 153 -19.97 -2.83 15.80
C VAL A 153 -20.33 -3.15 14.35
N ASP A 154 -21.33 -2.46 13.81
CA ASP A 154 -21.71 -2.62 12.41
C ASP A 154 -20.65 -2.06 11.44
N LYS A 155 -20.69 -2.46 10.17
CA LYS A 155 -19.69 -2.08 9.16
C LYS A 155 -19.67 -0.58 8.87
N ARG A 156 -20.80 0.11 8.99
CA ARG A 156 -20.86 1.57 8.85
C ARG A 156 -20.10 2.24 9.99
N SER A 157 -20.30 1.76 11.22
CA SER A 157 -19.55 2.21 12.40
C SER A 157 -18.05 1.91 12.27
N MET A 158 -17.65 0.72 11.81
CA MET A 158 -16.24 0.41 11.52
C MET A 158 -15.64 1.37 10.50
N LEU A 159 -16.34 1.62 9.38
CA LEU A 159 -15.90 2.55 8.35
C LEU A 159 -15.68 3.96 8.92
N ASN A 160 -16.64 4.47 9.68
CA ASN A 160 -16.55 5.81 10.26
C ASN A 160 -15.40 5.92 11.26
N ALA A 161 -15.18 4.88 12.08
CA ALA A 161 -14.05 4.85 13.01
C ALA A 161 -12.69 4.87 12.28
N ILE A 162 -12.54 4.11 11.18
CA ILE A 162 -11.30 4.16 10.37
C ILE A 162 -11.06 5.59 9.83
N ARG A 163 -12.11 6.27 9.35
CA ARG A 163 -12.01 7.64 8.84
C ARG A 163 -11.65 8.64 9.94
N GLU A 164 -12.24 8.48 11.12
CA GLU A 164 -11.89 9.29 12.29
C GLU A 164 -10.43 9.07 12.70
N ASP A 165 -9.97 7.83 12.72
CA ASP A 165 -8.59 7.46 13.03
C ASP A 165 -7.59 8.10 12.06
N ILE A 166 -7.88 8.10 10.75
CA ILE A 166 -7.06 8.78 9.73
C ILE A 166 -6.95 10.27 10.04
N ASN A 167 -8.06 10.93 10.34
CA ASN A 167 -8.09 12.38 10.59
C ASN A 167 -7.42 12.75 11.91
N ARG A 168 -7.67 11.99 12.98
CA ARG A 168 -6.99 12.16 14.26
C ARG A 168 -5.49 11.95 14.12
N PHE A 169 -5.05 10.95 13.36
CA PHE A 169 -3.62 10.76 13.07
C PHE A 169 -3.01 11.97 12.34
N ARG A 170 -3.71 12.55 11.35
CA ARG A 170 -3.27 13.77 10.65
C ARG A 170 -3.06 14.93 11.63
N GLU A 171 -4.02 15.15 12.53
CA GLU A 171 -3.99 16.23 13.51
C GLU A 171 -2.90 16.03 14.57
N ASP A 172 -2.90 14.86 15.23
CA ASP A 172 -2.01 14.54 16.34
C ASP A 172 -0.54 14.49 15.90
N LYS A 173 -0.28 13.80 14.77
CA LYS A 173 1.07 13.66 14.24
C LYS A 173 1.47 14.82 13.35
N ARG A 174 0.57 15.75 13.00
CA ARG A 174 0.83 16.93 12.15
C ARG A 174 1.51 16.54 10.85
N VAL A 175 0.86 15.69 10.08
CA VAL A 175 1.33 15.23 8.76
C VAL A 175 0.57 15.92 7.64
N ASP A 176 1.29 16.34 6.59
CA ASP A 176 0.73 17.05 5.45
C ASP A 176 0.09 16.11 4.43
N ARG A 177 0.68 14.90 4.34
CA ARG A 177 0.29 13.85 3.38
C ARG A 177 0.18 12.53 4.10
N VAL A 178 -0.66 11.63 3.61
CA VAL A 178 -0.84 10.30 4.18
C VAL A 178 -0.92 9.27 3.05
N VAL A 179 -0.32 8.10 3.26
CA VAL A 179 -0.52 6.90 2.45
C VAL A 179 -0.91 5.73 3.36
N MET A 180 -1.77 4.85 2.87
CA MET A 180 -2.20 3.64 3.57
C MET A 180 -1.67 2.38 2.87
N ILE A 181 -1.18 1.43 3.66
CA ILE A 181 -0.65 0.15 3.17
C ILE A 181 -1.32 -0.99 3.93
N TRP A 182 -1.97 -1.91 3.22
CA TRP A 182 -2.44 -3.15 3.81
C TRP A 182 -1.27 -4.13 3.99
N CYS A 183 -0.91 -4.38 5.24
CA CYS A 183 0.10 -5.35 5.69
C CYS A 183 -0.50 -6.44 6.59
N ALA A 184 -1.82 -6.49 6.73
CA ALA A 184 -2.53 -7.42 7.58
C ALA A 184 -2.68 -8.79 6.90
N SER A 185 -3.18 -9.76 7.67
CA SER A 185 -3.37 -11.12 7.19
C SER A 185 -4.24 -11.19 5.93
N THR A 186 -3.92 -12.16 5.08
CA THR A 186 -4.76 -12.50 3.93
C THR A 186 -6.14 -12.93 4.41
N GLU A 187 -7.17 -12.28 3.89
CA GLU A 187 -8.56 -12.63 4.16
C GLU A 187 -8.97 -13.87 3.36
N ILE A 188 -10.10 -14.48 3.73
CA ILE A 188 -10.71 -15.52 2.90
C ILE A 188 -10.94 -15.04 1.46
N PHE A 189 -10.92 -15.99 0.53
CA PHE A 189 -11.24 -15.70 -0.86
C PHE A 189 -12.70 -15.26 -1.01
N LEU A 190 -12.92 -14.17 -1.75
CA LEU A 190 -14.22 -13.65 -2.13
C LEU A 190 -14.25 -13.38 -3.64
N GLU A 191 -15.41 -13.59 -4.25
CA GLU A 191 -15.69 -13.21 -5.63
C GLU A 191 -16.50 -11.91 -5.67
N PRO A 192 -16.38 -11.11 -6.75
CA PRO A 192 -17.28 -9.98 -6.96
C PRO A 192 -18.76 -10.40 -6.93
N THR A 193 -19.58 -9.64 -6.22
CA THR A 193 -21.04 -9.82 -6.17
C THR A 193 -21.73 -8.51 -6.55
N ALA A 194 -23.08 -8.50 -6.56
CA ALA A 194 -23.85 -7.28 -6.77
C ALA A 194 -23.53 -6.17 -5.76
N ALA A 195 -23.10 -6.53 -4.54
CA ALA A 195 -22.66 -5.58 -3.52
C ALA A 195 -21.43 -4.75 -3.96
N HIS A 196 -20.68 -5.21 -4.96
CA HIS A 196 -19.45 -4.55 -5.43
C HIS A 196 -19.63 -3.87 -6.81
N ALA A 197 -20.86 -3.77 -7.30
CA ALA A 197 -21.13 -3.31 -8.67
C ALA A 197 -20.92 -1.79 -8.83
N ASP A 198 -21.49 -1.01 -7.91
CA ASP A 198 -21.52 0.43 -7.92
C ASP A 198 -21.59 1.01 -6.50
N ILE A 199 -21.50 2.34 -6.39
CA ILE A 199 -21.43 3.04 -5.10
C ILE A 199 -22.71 2.87 -4.28
N GLU A 200 -23.87 2.88 -4.94
CA GLU A 200 -25.18 2.75 -4.29
C GLU A 200 -25.32 1.37 -3.65
N SER A 201 -24.98 0.32 -4.41
CA SER A 201 -25.01 -1.07 -3.95
C SER A 201 -23.98 -1.33 -2.85
N PHE A 202 -22.78 -0.75 -2.97
CA PHE A 202 -21.71 -0.91 -1.99
C PHE A 202 -22.05 -0.23 -0.66
N GLU A 203 -22.59 0.99 -0.69
CA GLU A 203 -23.03 1.70 0.51
C GLU A 203 -24.21 1.00 1.18
N ALA A 204 -25.20 0.53 0.39
CA ALA A 204 -26.31 -0.25 0.93
C ALA A 204 -25.85 -1.57 1.57
N ALA A 205 -24.85 -2.23 0.98
CA ALA A 205 -24.27 -3.45 1.52
C ALA A 205 -23.49 -3.20 2.83
N ILE A 206 -22.80 -2.06 2.94
CA ILE A 206 -22.17 -1.62 4.20
C ILE A 206 -23.26 -1.45 5.28
N ASP A 207 -24.33 -0.71 4.98
CA ASP A 207 -25.42 -0.45 5.93
C ASP A 207 -26.14 -1.75 6.36
N ALA A 208 -26.25 -2.71 5.44
CA ALA A 208 -26.86 -4.01 5.69
C ALA A 208 -25.93 -5.02 6.40
N ASN A 209 -24.69 -4.65 6.72
CA ASN A 209 -23.66 -5.57 7.26
C ASN A 209 -23.42 -6.80 6.36
N ASP A 210 -23.49 -6.62 5.04
CA ASP A 210 -23.40 -7.73 4.07
C ASP A 210 -22.06 -8.48 4.20
N PRO A 211 -22.05 -9.82 4.37
CA PRO A 211 -20.84 -10.63 4.56
C PRO A 211 -19.87 -10.61 3.36
N ASN A 212 -20.22 -10.02 2.23
CA ASN A 212 -19.31 -9.83 1.10
C ASN A 212 -18.41 -8.59 1.25
N ILE A 213 -18.73 -7.67 2.16
CA ILE A 213 -17.92 -6.47 2.42
C ILE A 213 -16.81 -6.78 3.44
N ALA A 214 -15.62 -7.10 2.97
CA ALA A 214 -14.49 -7.44 3.84
C ALA A 214 -13.92 -6.20 4.58
N PRO A 215 -13.30 -6.37 5.77
CA PRO A 215 -12.57 -5.29 6.45
C PRO A 215 -11.58 -4.56 5.55
N SER A 216 -10.83 -5.26 4.69
CA SER A 216 -9.92 -4.61 3.73
C SER A 216 -10.62 -3.61 2.80
N MET A 217 -11.85 -3.90 2.40
CA MET A 217 -12.66 -3.03 1.56
C MET A 217 -13.09 -1.77 2.33
N LEU A 218 -13.38 -1.90 3.63
CA LEU A 218 -13.69 -0.75 4.49
C LEU A 218 -12.48 0.17 4.65
N TYR A 219 -11.27 -0.37 4.86
CA TYR A 219 -10.05 0.44 4.91
C TYR A 219 -9.74 1.12 3.58
N ALA A 220 -9.83 0.39 2.47
CA ALA A 220 -9.62 0.98 1.14
C ALA A 220 -10.67 2.05 0.83
N TYR A 221 -11.93 1.81 1.16
CA TYR A 221 -13.01 2.77 0.97
C TYR A 221 -12.81 4.02 1.83
N ALA A 222 -12.50 3.87 3.13
CA ALA A 222 -12.15 4.97 4.01
C ALA A 222 -10.98 5.80 3.45
N ALA A 223 -9.91 5.13 3.00
CA ALA A 223 -8.76 5.80 2.43
C ALA A 223 -9.16 6.66 1.21
N LEU A 224 -9.94 6.11 0.28
CA LEU A 224 -10.44 6.84 -0.88
C LEU A 224 -11.34 8.02 -0.51
N LEU A 225 -12.21 7.86 0.49
CA LEU A 225 -13.07 8.94 1.00
C LEU A 225 -12.25 10.09 1.60
N GLU A 226 -11.15 9.78 2.29
CA GLU A 226 -10.25 10.74 2.94
C GLU A 226 -9.07 11.22 2.05
N GLY A 227 -9.11 10.91 0.74
CA GLY A 227 -8.06 11.32 -0.20
C GLY A 227 -6.69 10.68 0.05
N VAL A 228 -6.65 9.51 0.69
CA VAL A 228 -5.44 8.77 1.06
C VAL A 228 -5.17 7.68 0.02
N PRO A 229 -4.01 7.71 -0.67
CA PRO A 229 -3.61 6.62 -1.56
C PRO A 229 -3.50 5.30 -0.80
N PHE A 230 -3.92 4.20 -1.44
CA PHE A 230 -4.01 2.88 -0.80
C PHE A 230 -3.23 1.81 -1.57
N ALA A 231 -2.37 1.07 -0.89
CA ALA A 231 -1.64 -0.06 -1.45
C ALA A 231 -2.06 -1.38 -0.79
N ASN A 232 -2.61 -2.30 -1.57
CA ASN A 232 -3.01 -3.63 -1.10
C ASN A 232 -1.85 -4.62 -1.13
N GLY A 233 -1.25 -4.92 0.02
CA GLY A 233 -0.14 -5.87 0.15
C GLY A 233 -0.53 -7.34 0.20
N ALA A 234 -1.83 -7.67 0.22
CA ALA A 234 -2.35 -9.04 0.30
C ALA A 234 -3.18 -9.39 -0.95
N PRO A 235 -3.39 -10.67 -1.29
CA PRO A 235 -4.13 -11.08 -2.49
C PRO A 235 -5.68 -10.92 -2.38
N ASN A 236 -6.16 -10.21 -1.35
CA ASN A 236 -7.59 -9.96 -1.08
C ASN A 236 -8.29 -9.25 -2.25
N LEU A 237 -9.61 -9.43 -2.38
CA LEU A 237 -10.42 -8.86 -3.46
C LEU A 237 -10.34 -7.32 -3.49
N THR A 238 -10.61 -6.65 -2.36
CA THR A 238 -10.34 -5.21 -2.11
C THR A 238 -10.41 -4.30 -3.36
N VAL A 239 -9.26 -3.77 -3.81
CA VAL A 239 -9.11 -2.83 -4.92
C VAL A 239 -9.28 -3.45 -6.32
N ASP A 240 -9.48 -4.77 -6.42
CA ASP A 240 -9.88 -5.40 -7.68
C ASP A 240 -11.38 -5.23 -7.97
N THR A 241 -12.18 -4.76 -7.01
CA THR A 241 -13.61 -4.47 -7.21
C THR A 241 -13.80 -3.26 -8.15
N PRO A 242 -14.77 -3.31 -9.10
CA PRO A 242 -15.05 -2.19 -10.00
C PRO A 242 -15.34 -0.88 -9.25
N ILE A 243 -16.20 -0.94 -8.24
CA ILE A 243 -16.56 0.22 -7.40
C ILE A 243 -15.34 0.96 -6.85
N LEU A 244 -14.41 0.29 -6.18
CA LEU A 244 -13.26 0.98 -5.58
C LEU A 244 -12.31 1.56 -6.63
N ARG A 245 -12.23 0.96 -7.82
CA ARG A 245 -11.43 1.48 -8.95
C ARG A 245 -12.07 2.71 -9.58
N ASP A 246 -13.38 2.69 -9.74
CA ASP A 246 -14.14 3.80 -10.30
C ASP A 246 -14.11 5.00 -9.35
N LEU A 247 -14.30 4.75 -8.06
CA LEU A 247 -14.18 5.78 -7.01
C LEU A 247 -12.77 6.37 -6.92
N ALA A 248 -11.73 5.54 -6.99
CA ALA A 248 -10.34 6.01 -7.03
C ALA A 248 -10.08 6.91 -8.23
N THR A 249 -10.66 6.57 -9.38
CA THR A 249 -10.59 7.39 -10.60
C THR A 249 -11.33 8.71 -10.43
N GLU A 250 -12.56 8.67 -9.93
CA GLU A 250 -13.40 9.85 -9.69
C GLU A 250 -12.73 10.83 -8.72
N ARG A 251 -12.14 10.31 -7.63
CA ARG A 251 -11.50 11.12 -6.59
C ARG A 251 -10.04 11.47 -6.90
N VAL A 252 -9.48 10.94 -8.00
CA VAL A 252 -8.08 11.12 -8.38
C VAL A 252 -7.13 10.66 -7.25
N VAL A 253 -7.45 9.54 -6.60
CA VAL A 253 -6.68 8.96 -5.51
C VAL A 253 -6.02 7.66 -6.00
N PRO A 254 -4.67 7.56 -6.00
CA PRO A 254 -4.00 6.35 -6.45
C PRO A 254 -4.30 5.14 -5.58
N ILE A 255 -4.57 4.01 -6.23
CA ILE A 255 -4.60 2.69 -5.63
C ILE A 255 -3.57 1.79 -6.29
N SER A 256 -3.00 0.86 -5.52
CA SER A 256 -2.04 -0.13 -6.02
C SER A 256 -2.29 -1.48 -5.38
N GLY A 257 -1.90 -2.54 -6.06
CA GLY A 257 -2.09 -3.90 -5.61
C GLY A 257 -2.25 -4.88 -6.77
N LYS A 258 -2.28 -6.18 -6.48
CA LYS A 258 -2.28 -6.78 -5.13
C LYS A 258 -1.11 -7.72 -4.90
N ASP A 259 -0.89 -8.05 -3.63
CA ASP A 259 0.11 -9.02 -3.14
C ASP A 259 1.57 -8.59 -3.35
N PHE A 260 2.35 -8.53 -2.27
CA PHE A 260 3.75 -8.14 -2.36
C PHE A 260 4.57 -9.21 -3.09
N LYS A 261 5.14 -8.85 -4.24
CA LYS A 261 6.02 -9.73 -5.01
C LYS A 261 7.46 -9.73 -4.46
N THR A 262 7.71 -10.50 -3.42
CA THR A 262 8.97 -10.46 -2.65
C THR A 262 9.98 -11.55 -3.00
N GLY A 263 9.60 -12.83 -2.90
CA GLY A 263 10.52 -13.98 -2.99
C GLY A 263 10.28 -14.89 -4.19
N GLN A 264 9.57 -15.99 -3.97
CA GLN A 264 9.35 -17.02 -4.99
C GLN A 264 8.69 -16.47 -6.27
N THR A 265 7.65 -15.64 -6.12
CA THR A 265 6.96 -15.04 -7.27
C THR A 265 7.86 -14.08 -8.03
N LEU A 266 8.74 -13.33 -7.36
CA LEU A 266 9.73 -12.49 -8.04
C LEU A 266 10.61 -13.33 -8.96
N ILE A 267 11.23 -14.38 -8.44
CA ILE A 267 12.09 -15.30 -9.21
C ILE A 267 11.32 -15.92 -10.38
N LYS A 268 10.08 -16.37 -10.15
CA LYS A 268 9.22 -16.93 -11.20
C LYS A 268 8.98 -15.93 -12.34
N THR A 269 8.71 -14.66 -12.00
CA THR A 269 8.47 -13.60 -13.01
C THR A 269 9.73 -13.16 -13.75
N VAL A 270 10.92 -13.46 -13.26
CA VAL A 270 12.19 -13.23 -13.97
C VAL A 270 12.55 -14.43 -14.86
N LEU A 271 12.45 -15.64 -14.31
CA LEU A 271 12.88 -16.85 -15.01
C LEU A 271 11.91 -17.29 -16.11
N ALA A 272 10.59 -17.25 -15.88
CA ALA A 272 9.63 -17.74 -16.86
C ALA A 272 9.68 -16.98 -18.21
N PRO A 273 9.75 -15.62 -18.24
CA PRO A 273 9.94 -14.90 -19.50
C PRO A 273 11.29 -15.21 -20.17
N MET A 274 12.36 -15.39 -19.39
CA MET A 274 13.68 -15.74 -19.92
C MET A 274 13.69 -17.12 -20.59
N LEU A 275 13.09 -18.13 -19.96
CA LEU A 275 12.92 -19.47 -20.54
C LEU A 275 12.09 -19.41 -21.83
N LYS A 276 10.94 -18.71 -21.80
CA LYS A 276 10.09 -18.51 -22.97
C LYS A 276 10.83 -17.83 -24.11
N ALA A 277 11.58 -16.76 -23.83
CA ALA A 277 12.36 -16.03 -24.84
C ALA A 277 13.44 -16.89 -25.51
N ARG A 278 13.86 -17.98 -24.85
CA ARG A 278 14.83 -18.96 -25.35
C ARG A 278 14.19 -20.23 -25.92
N MET A 279 12.86 -20.24 -26.09
CA MET A 279 12.10 -21.41 -26.56
C MET A 279 12.35 -22.66 -25.70
N LEU A 280 12.64 -22.47 -24.41
CA LEU A 280 12.80 -23.55 -23.45
C LEU A 280 11.43 -23.88 -22.87
N GLY A 281 10.97 -25.11 -23.10
CA GLY A 281 9.72 -25.62 -22.52
C GLY A 281 9.83 -25.72 -21.00
N LEU A 282 8.74 -25.37 -20.31
CA LEU A 282 8.57 -25.59 -18.88
C LEU A 282 7.52 -26.70 -18.71
N ALA A 283 7.91 -27.81 -18.10
CA ALA A 283 7.00 -28.88 -17.69
C ALA A 283 7.24 -29.16 -16.20
N GLY A 284 6.21 -28.99 -15.38
CA GLY A 284 6.27 -29.14 -13.93
C GLY A 284 5.04 -28.55 -13.23
#